data_AF-A0A077PLZ2-F1
#
_entry.id   AF-A0A077PLZ2-F1
#
_cell.length_a   1.000
_cell.length_b   1.000
_cell.length_c   1.000
_cell.angle_alpha   90.00
_cell.angle_beta   90.00
_cell.angle_gamma   90.00
#
_symmetry.space_group_name_H-M   'P 1'
#
loop_
_entity.id
_entity.type
_entity.pdbx_description
1 polymer ?
#
loop_
_entity_poly.entity_id
_entity_poly.type
_entity_poly.pdbx_seq_one_letter_code
_entity_poly.pdbx_strand_id
1 'polypeptide(L)' 'MIELNVEQRQLVKIINDYANRFPLTESGDGQLLQGCYDYMGHSNK' A
#
# COMPACT_ATOMS: atom_id res chain seq x y z
N MET A 1 -18.62 11.66 -0.36
CA MET A 1 -17.80 10.78 0.49
C MET A 1 -18.23 9.37 0.18
N ILE A 2 -17.34 8.53 -0.35
CA ILE A 2 -17.68 7.14 -0.68
C ILE A 2 -17.83 6.40 0.64
N GLU A 3 -19.00 5.84 0.91
CA GLU A 3 -19.19 4.97 2.08
C GLU A 3 -18.60 3.60 1.80
N LEU A 4 -17.56 3.26 2.56
CA LEU A 4 -16.91 1.96 2.49
C LEU A 4 -17.64 0.96 3.39
N ASN A 5 -17.79 -0.28 2.94
CA ASN A 5 -18.22 -1.35 3.84
C ASN A 5 -17.10 -1.70 4.85
N VAL A 6 -17.39 -2.59 5.80
CA VAL A 6 -16.44 -2.95 6.87
C VAL A 6 -15.12 -3.51 6.31
N GLU A 7 -15.20 -4.38 5.31
CA GLU A 7 -14.04 -5.02 4.69
C GLU A 7 -13.17 -4.00 3.94
N GLN A 8 -13.80 -3.09 3.19
CA GLN A 8 -13.11 -2.02 2.49
C GLN A 8 -12.39 -1.07 3.44
N ARG A 9 -12.97 -0.76 4.61
CA ARG A 9 -12.29 0.04 5.65
C ARG A 9 -11.08 -0.68 6.22
N GLN A 10 -11.19 -1.98 6.44
CA GLN A 10 -10.07 -2.80 6.92
C GLN A 10 -8.93 -2.82 5.88
N LEU A 11 -9.25 -3.00 4.60
CA LEU A 11 -8.27 -2.95 3.53
C LEU A 11 -7.58 -1.59 3.45
N VAL A 12 -8.34 -0.49 3.48
CA VAL A 12 -7.78 0.86 3.49
C VAL A 12 -6.85 1.06 4.69
N LYS A 13 -7.23 0.57 5.87
CA LYS A 13 -6.38 0.64 7.06
C LYS A 13 -5.05 -0.09 6.84
N ILE A 14 -5.07 -1.31 6.31
CA ILE A 14 -3.86 -2.09 6.05
C ILE A 14 -2.94 -1.36 5.06
N ILE A 15 -3.51 -0.86 3.95
CA ILE A 15 -2.75 -0.12 2.93
C ILE A 15 -2.14 1.14 3.53
N ASN A 16 -2.93 1.90 4.30
CA ASN A 16 -2.48 3.12 4.95
C ASN A 16 -1.38 2.85 5.98
N ASP A 17 -1.53 1.82 6.82
CA ASP A 17 -0.53 1.43 7.82
C ASP A 17 0.77 0.95 7.17
N TYR A 18 0.70 0.35 5.98
CA TYR A 18 1.87 0.00 5.18
C TYR A 18 2.54 1.23 4.56
N ALA A 19 1.77 2.10 3.90
CA ALA A 19 2.28 3.31 3.26
C ALA A 19 2.94 4.28 4.27
N ASN A 20 2.40 4.38 5.48
CA ASN A 20 2.97 5.23 6.56
C ASN A 20 4.35 4.78 7.05
N ARG A 21 4.86 3.62 6.62
CA ARG A 21 6.24 3.19 6.92
C ARG A 21 7.27 3.93 6.08
N PHE A 22 6.84 4.58 5.00
CA PHE A 22 7.71 5.30 4.08
C PHE A 22 7.60 6.81 4.33
N PRO A 23 8.71 7.57 4.17
CA PRO A 23 8.65 9.01 4.27
C PRO A 23 7.81 9.61 3.13
N LEU A 24 7.13 10.73 3.39
CA LEU A 24 6.37 11.48 2.38
C LEU A 24 7.32 12.31 1.49
N THR A 25 8.16 11.61 0.74
CA THR A 25 9.16 12.16 -0.19
C THR A 25 9.14 11.33 -1.48
N GLU A 26 9.62 11.89 -2.59
CA GLU A 26 9.73 11.17 -3.86
C GLU A 26 10.51 9.84 -3.72
N SER A 27 11.55 9.83 -2.89
CA SER A 27 12.30 8.60 -2.56
C SER A 27 11.46 7.57 -1.78
N GLY A 28 10.63 8.00 -0.84
CA GLY A 28 9.73 7.13 -0.08
C GLY A 28 8.61 6.56 -0.97
N ASP A 29 8.06 7.40 -1.86
CA ASP A 29 7.09 6.97 -2.88
C ASP A 29 7.70 5.89 -3.80
N GLY A 30 8.96 6.08 -4.21
CA GLY A 30 9.70 5.08 -4.99
C GLY A 30 9.87 3.75 -4.24
N GLN A 31 10.16 3.79 -2.94
CA GLN A 31 10.29 2.58 -2.10
C GLN A 31 8.95 1.86 -1.92
N LEU A 32 7.86 2.60 -1.72
CA LEU A 32 6.50 2.06 -1.64
C LEU A 32 6.13 1.34 -2.94
N LEU A 33 6.36 1.98 -4.09
CA LEU A 33 6.07 1.40 -5.41
C LEU A 33 6.91 0.14 -5.67
N GLN A 34 8.19 0.17 -5.35
CA GLN A 34 9.06 -1.01 -5.48
C GLN A 34 8.54 -2.18 -4.66
N GLY A 35 8.16 -1.98 -3.40
CA GLY A 35 7.58 -3.02 -2.56
C GLY A 35 6.29 -3.63 -3.14
N CYS A 36 5.44 -2.81 -3.74
CA CYS A 36 4.24 -3.28 -4.46
C CYS A 36 4.61 -4.13 -5.69
N TYR A 37 5.60 -3.71 -6.48
CA TYR A 37 6.06 -4.46 -7.64
C TYR A 37 6.74 -5.78 -7.26
N ASP A 38 7.54 -5.78 -6.20
CA ASP A 38 8.18 -6.99 -5.68
C ASP A 38 7.12 -8.00 -5.27
N TYR A 39 6.11 -7.60 -4.50
CA TYR A 39 5.00 -8.48 -4.11
C TYR A 39 4.28 -9.10 -5.31
N MET A 40 3.97 -8.29 -6.34
CA MET A 40 3.33 -8.78 -7.57
C MET A 40 4.24 -9.71 -8.38
N GLY A 41 5.53 -9.40 -8.49
CA GLY A 41 6.52 -10.21 -9.17
C GLY A 41 6.82 -11.53 -8.46
N HIS A 42 6.76 -11.55 -7.13
CA HIS A 42 6.91 -12.75 -6.30
C HIS A 42 5.70 -13.70 -6.37
N SER A 43 4.50 -13.20 -6.69
CA SER A 43 3.30 -14.03 -6.83
C SER A 43 3.25 -14.84 -8.14
N ASN A 44 4.19 -14.64 -9.07
CA ASN A 44 4.21 -15.27 -10.39
C ASN A 44 5.29 -16.36 -10.54
N LYS A 45 5.66 -17.02 -9.43
CA LYS A 45 6.72 -18.04 -9.40
C LYS A 45 6.26 -19.34 -8.77
#